data_AF-A0A4W4GZC9-F1
#
_entry.id   AF-A0A4W4GZC9-F1
#
_cell.length_a   1.000
_cell.length_b   1.000
_cell.length_c   1.000
_cell.angle_alpha   90.00
_cell.angle_beta   90.00
_cell.angle_gamma   90.00
#
_symmetry.space_group_name_H-M   'P 1'
#
loop_
_entity.id
_entity.type
_entity.pdbx_description
1 polymer ?
#
loop_
_entity_poly.entity_id
_entity_poly.type
_entity_poly.pdbx_seq_one_letter_code
_entity_poly.pdbx_strand_id
1 'polypeptide(L)'
;MYLHCTEGERTLIKKLIGEGKTYKEGQKIIGCSAKMISNALKWQTKPKTRGRKRNTTIRVDHRITRMAKKHPMISSREIKEELQLPVSTATIRRCLREAKLFARNPHKVPLLKKKDVFKRLCLSKNTVTGIKWHNLTVPAKRVQDITEVGESSVSEESDPIDEPPESIQELTELACLKH
;
A
#
# COMPACT_ATOMS: atom_id res chain seq x y z
N MET A 1 17.24 18.49 39.32
CA MET A 1 17.42 17.40 38.34
C MET A 1 16.51 16.23 38.72
N TYR A 2 15.49 15.92 37.92
CA TYR A 2 14.62 14.77 38.20
C TYR A 2 15.34 13.50 37.74
N LEU A 3 15.92 12.74 38.67
CA LEU A 3 16.51 11.44 38.38
C LEU A 3 15.39 10.47 37.98
N HIS A 4 15.21 10.30 36.68
CA HIS A 4 14.34 9.27 36.14
C HIS A 4 15.04 7.92 36.29
N CYS A 5 14.44 7.03 37.08
CA CYS A 5 14.95 5.67 37.23
C CYS A 5 15.04 4.98 35.86
N THR A 6 16.24 4.53 35.50
CA THR A 6 16.51 3.84 34.23
C THR A 6 15.87 2.45 34.23
N GLU A 7 15.71 1.83 33.07
CA GLU A 7 15.12 0.50 32.99
C GLU A 7 15.97 -0.55 33.73
N GLY A 8 17.30 -0.45 33.61
CA GLY A 8 18.25 -1.31 34.33
C GLY A 8 18.09 -1.22 35.85
N GLU A 9 18.05 0.00 36.40
CA GLU A 9 17.83 0.21 37.84
C GLU A 9 16.50 -0.38 38.34
N ARG A 10 15.42 -0.26 37.56
CA ARG A 10 14.11 -0.86 37.94
C ARG A 10 14.19 -2.37 38.03
N THR A 11 14.86 -3.02 37.08
CA THR A 11 15.02 -4.48 37.10
C THR A 11 15.84 -4.93 38.30
N LEU A 12 16.91 -4.21 38.64
CA LEU A 12 17.73 -4.49 39.80
C LEU A 12 16.93 -4.33 41.11
N ILE A 13 16.17 -3.24 41.25
CA ILE A 13 15.29 -3.00 42.41
C ILE A 13 14.29 -4.15 42.57
N LYS A 14 13.65 -4.60 41.48
CA LYS A 14 12.68 -5.71 41.53
C LYS A 14 13.33 -7.02 41.96
N LYS A 15 14.56 -7.30 41.52
CA LYS A 15 15.32 -8.49 41.95
C LYS A 15 15.64 -8.45 43.45
N LEU A 16 16.17 -7.33 43.95
CA LEU A 16 16.52 -7.20 45.38
C LEU A 16 15.31 -7.36 46.31
N ILE A 17 14.13 -6.86 45.91
CA ILE A 17 12.90 -7.06 46.68
C ILE A 17 12.39 -8.50 46.56
N GLY A 18 12.54 -9.15 45.40
CA GLY A 18 12.25 -10.58 45.24
C GLY A 18 13.14 -11.47 46.11
N GLU A 19 14.38 -11.06 46.37
CA GLU A 19 15.32 -11.71 47.29
C GLU A 19 15.02 -11.45 48.78
N GLY A 20 14.01 -10.62 49.10
CA GLY A 20 13.61 -10.29 50.48
C GLY A 20 14.40 -9.15 51.13
N LYS A 21 15.24 -8.42 50.37
CA LYS A 21 15.99 -7.27 50.91
C LYS A 21 15.05 -6.13 51.26
N THR A 22 15.37 -5.42 52.34
CA THR A 22 14.59 -4.27 52.79
C THR A 22 14.86 -3.03 51.92
N TYR A 23 13.94 -2.06 51.95
CA TYR A 23 14.10 -0.82 51.20
C TYR A 23 15.38 -0.05 51.54
N LYS A 24 15.83 -0.08 52.81
CA LYS A 24 17.06 0.61 53.23
C LYS A 24 18.31 -0.06 52.68
N GLU A 25 18.31 -1.39 52.58
CA GLU A 25 19.42 -2.15 51.99
C GLU A 25 19.49 -1.92 50.48
N GLY A 26 18.35 -1.98 49.79
CA GLY A 26 18.26 -1.62 48.37
C GLY A 26 18.70 -0.17 48.09
N GLN A 27 18.39 0.74 49.01
CA GLN A 27 18.82 2.15 48.95
C GLN A 27 20.35 2.26 48.98
N LYS A 28 21.02 1.54 49.88
CA LYS A 28 22.48 1.55 50.02
C LYS A 28 23.20 0.90 48.84
N ILE A 29 22.69 -0.24 48.35
CA ILE A 29 23.30 -0.99 47.24
C ILE A 29 23.30 -0.19 45.94
N ILE A 30 22.18 0.48 45.63
CA ILE A 30 22.00 1.19 44.36
C ILE A 30 22.41 2.68 44.48
N GLY A 31 22.48 3.23 45.69
CA GLY A 31 22.73 4.66 45.90
C GLY A 31 21.54 5.55 45.48
N CYS A 32 20.34 4.97 45.38
CA CYS A 32 19.12 5.67 45.00
C CYS A 32 18.37 6.23 46.22
N SER A 33 17.37 7.09 46.00
CA SER A 33 16.47 7.50 47.09
C SER A 33 15.41 6.43 47.37
N ALA A 34 14.92 6.33 48.62
CA ALA A 34 13.77 5.48 48.95
C ALA A 34 12.54 5.76 48.08
N LYS A 35 12.35 7.03 47.67
CA LYS A 35 11.28 7.45 46.77
C LYS A 35 11.41 6.80 45.38
N MET A 36 12.63 6.69 44.85
CA MET A 36 12.89 6.03 43.57
C MET A 36 12.54 4.55 43.64
N ILE A 37 12.90 3.86 44.72
CA ILE A 37 12.56 2.45 44.93
C ILE A 37 11.04 2.24 44.94
N SER A 38 10.32 3.05 45.71
CA SER A 38 8.85 3.02 45.75
C SER A 38 8.22 3.30 44.37
N ASN A 39 8.74 4.31 43.66
CA ASN A 39 8.26 4.67 42.33
C ASN A 39 8.56 3.58 41.29
N ALA A 40 9.72 2.91 41.39
CA ALA A 40 10.14 1.83 40.50
C ALA A 40 9.26 0.58 40.67
N LEU A 41 8.89 0.24 41.91
CA LEU A 41 7.95 -0.86 42.18
C LEU A 41 6.55 -0.56 41.63
N LYS A 42 6.08 0.68 41.78
CA LYS A 42 4.80 1.15 41.23
C LYS A 42 4.85 1.39 39.72
N TRP A 43 6.04 1.33 39.11
CA TRP A 43 6.20 1.68 37.72
C TRP A 43 5.59 0.59 36.82
N GLN A 44 4.78 1.05 35.87
CA GLN A 44 4.18 0.22 34.84
C GLN A 44 4.41 0.86 33.47
N THR A 45 4.48 0.04 32.43
CA THR A 45 4.56 0.51 31.05
C THR A 45 3.27 1.20 30.68
N LYS A 46 3.28 2.54 30.70
CA LYS A 46 2.14 3.33 30.25
C LYS A 46 2.13 3.38 28.71
N PRO A 47 0.97 3.22 28.05
CA PRO A 47 0.89 3.52 26.63
C PRO A 47 1.31 4.98 26.41
N LYS A 48 1.94 5.25 25.27
CA LYS A 48 2.47 6.58 24.96
C LYS A 48 1.31 7.54 24.63
N THR A 49 0.63 8.01 25.66
CA THR A 49 -0.45 9.01 25.59
C THR A 49 0.09 10.43 25.74
N ARG A 50 1.42 10.60 25.83
CA ARG A 50 2.05 11.89 26.04
C ARG A 50 1.96 12.73 24.76
N GLY A 51 1.42 13.94 24.88
CA GLY A 51 1.40 14.94 23.83
C GLY A 51 0.00 15.48 23.53
N ARG A 52 -0.08 16.36 22.53
CA ARG A 52 -1.34 16.92 22.06
C ARG A 52 -2.13 15.85 21.30
N LYS A 53 -3.44 15.79 21.54
CA LYS A 53 -4.36 14.90 20.79
C LYS A 53 -4.29 15.22 19.29
N ARG A 54 -4.46 14.18 18.46
CA ARG A 54 -4.54 14.36 17.00
C ARG A 54 -5.80 15.15 16.65
N ASN A 55 -5.70 15.98 15.61
CA ASN A 55 -6.85 16.69 15.04
C ASN A 55 -7.79 15.75 14.26
N THR A 56 -7.26 14.62 13.76
CA THR A 56 -8.06 13.61 13.05
C THR A 56 -8.56 12.54 14.01
N THR A 57 -9.74 11.99 13.68
CA THR A 57 -10.31 10.82 14.33
C THR A 57 -10.01 9.56 13.50
N ILE A 58 -10.05 8.39 14.15
CA ILE A 58 -9.84 7.09 13.49
C ILE A 58 -10.78 6.90 12.29
N ARG A 59 -12.03 7.38 12.40
CA ARG A 59 -13.02 7.29 11.31
C ARG A 59 -12.63 8.14 10.09
N VAL A 60 -12.10 9.34 10.32
CA VAL A 60 -11.60 10.21 9.25
C VAL A 60 -10.38 9.59 8.58
N ASP A 61 -9.45 9.05 9.36
CA ASP A 61 -8.24 8.39 8.85
C ASP A 61 -8.61 7.18 7.98
N HIS A 62 -9.61 6.39 8.38
CA HIS A 62 -10.16 5.30 7.57
C HIS A 62 -10.83 5.79 6.28
N ARG A 63 -11.53 6.93 6.31
CA ARG A 63 -12.14 7.53 5.11
C ARG A 63 -11.07 7.98 4.11
N ILE A 64 -10.02 8.66 4.60
CA ILE A 64 -8.85 9.05 3.79
C ILE A 64 -8.19 7.83 3.16
N THR A 65 -7.93 6.78 3.96
CA THR A 65 -7.26 5.57 3.51
C THR A 65 -8.09 4.83 2.45
N ARG A 66 -9.41 4.77 2.60
CA ARG A 66 -10.31 4.17 1.61
C ARG A 66 -10.30 4.93 0.28
N MET A 67 -10.34 6.26 0.32
CA MET A 67 -10.24 7.08 -0.89
C MET A 67 -8.94 6.86 -1.65
N ALA A 68 -7.81 6.88 -0.93
CA ALA A 68 -6.50 6.67 -1.54
C ALA A 68 -6.33 5.25 -2.12
N LYS A 69 -6.99 4.24 -1.55
CA LYS A 69 -7.02 2.89 -2.13
C LYS A 69 -7.89 2.80 -3.38
N LYS A 70 -9.03 3.49 -3.39
CA LYS A 70 -9.94 3.52 -4.55
C LYS A 70 -9.30 4.24 -5.74
N HIS A 71 -8.62 5.36 -5.48
CA HIS A 71 -7.97 6.18 -6.49
C HIS A 71 -6.47 6.30 -6.17
N PRO A 72 -5.61 5.38 -6.66
CA PRO A 72 -4.20 5.31 -6.25
C PRO A 72 -3.35 6.51 -6.68
N MET A 73 -3.82 7.31 -7.64
CA MET A 73 -3.15 8.50 -8.17
C MET A 73 -3.71 9.82 -7.62
N ILE A 74 -4.69 9.78 -6.70
CA ILE A 74 -5.32 10.98 -6.16
C ILE A 74 -4.35 11.81 -5.32
N SER A 75 -4.41 13.14 -5.45
CA SER A 75 -3.56 14.03 -4.67
C SER A 75 -4.10 14.26 -3.26
N SER A 76 -3.22 14.63 -2.32
CA SER A 76 -3.66 14.97 -0.95
C SER A 76 -4.54 16.22 -0.88
N ARG A 77 -4.50 17.08 -1.91
CA ARG A 77 -5.37 18.26 -2.03
C ARG A 77 -6.77 17.85 -2.46
N GLU A 78 -6.86 17.03 -3.50
CA GLU A 78 -8.14 16.43 -3.94
C GLU A 78 -8.82 15.63 -2.83
N ILE A 79 -8.08 14.81 -2.08
CA ILE A 79 -8.65 14.09 -0.92
C ILE A 79 -9.25 15.06 0.10
N LYS A 80 -8.62 16.22 0.32
CA LYS A 80 -9.12 17.23 1.26
C LYS A 80 -10.43 17.83 0.77
N GLU A 81 -10.49 18.16 -0.51
CA GLU A 81 -11.63 18.80 -1.18
C GLU A 81 -12.81 17.84 -1.28
N GLU A 82 -12.60 16.63 -1.81
CA GLU A 82 -13.61 15.57 -1.97
C GLU A 82 -14.22 15.17 -0.62
N LEU A 83 -13.40 15.13 0.44
CA LEU A 83 -13.86 14.77 1.77
C LEU A 83 -14.29 15.96 2.64
N GLN A 84 -14.12 17.19 2.13
CA GLN A 84 -14.39 18.47 2.79
C GLN A 84 -13.82 18.52 4.22
N LEU A 85 -12.57 18.08 4.38
CA LEU A 85 -11.97 17.94 5.71
C LEU A 85 -11.36 19.27 6.18
N PRO A 86 -11.61 19.70 7.44
CA PRO A 86 -10.99 20.88 8.05
C PRO A 86 -9.56 20.58 8.54
N VAL A 87 -8.78 19.84 7.75
CA VAL A 87 -7.42 19.42 8.10
C VAL A 87 -6.43 19.89 7.05
N SER A 88 -5.18 20.09 7.47
CA SER A 88 -4.12 20.44 6.54
C SER A 88 -3.73 19.25 5.65
N THR A 89 -3.28 19.53 4.43
CA THR A 89 -2.75 18.51 3.49
C THR A 89 -1.55 17.75 4.08
N ALA A 90 -0.74 18.41 4.91
CA ALA A 90 0.35 17.77 5.65
C ALA A 90 -0.15 16.68 6.61
N THR A 91 -1.30 16.90 7.27
CA THR A 91 -1.93 15.90 8.14
C THR A 91 -2.42 14.69 7.35
N ILE A 92 -3.02 14.93 6.17
CA ILE A 92 -3.44 13.87 5.26
C ILE A 92 -2.24 13.03 4.81
N ARG A 93 -1.14 13.67 4.38
CA ARG A 93 0.10 12.97 4.01
C ARG A 93 0.68 12.15 5.17
N ARG A 94 0.58 12.64 6.42
CA ARG A 94 0.99 11.87 7.60
C ARG A 94 0.12 10.64 7.78
N CYS A 95 -1.21 10.78 7.70
CA CYS A 95 -2.16 9.67 7.79
C CYS A 95 -1.87 8.60 6.72
N LEU A 96 -1.63 9.00 5.48
CA LEU A 96 -1.32 8.06 4.38
C LEU A 96 -0.01 7.31 4.62
N ARG A 97 1.04 7.99 5.11
CA ARG A 97 2.31 7.34 5.49
C ARG A 97 2.14 6.35 6.65
N GLU A 98 1.37 6.72 7.68
CA GLU A 98 1.05 5.83 8.80
C GLU A 98 0.28 4.58 8.32
N ALA A 99 -0.58 4.74 7.29
CA ALA A 99 -1.27 3.65 6.60
C ALA A 99 -0.43 2.90 5.55
N LYS A 100 0.88 3.19 5.44
CA LYS A 100 1.82 2.61 4.46
C LYS A 100 1.42 2.81 3.00
N LEU A 101 0.69 3.88 2.70
CA LEU A 101 0.35 4.29 1.34
C LEU A 101 1.32 5.38 0.89
N PHE A 102 2.27 4.98 0.06
CA PHE A 102 3.26 5.87 -0.55
C PHE A 102 2.83 6.30 -1.94
N ALA A 103 3.39 7.41 -2.42
CA ALA A 103 3.23 7.84 -3.80
C ALA A 103 3.77 6.76 -4.76
N ARG A 104 3.08 6.57 -5.89
CA ARG A 104 3.47 5.62 -6.94
C ARG A 104 3.74 6.37 -8.23
N ASN A 105 4.69 5.88 -9.01
CA ASN A 105 4.93 6.35 -10.37
C ASN A 105 4.25 5.37 -11.35
N PRO A 106 3.54 5.83 -12.39
CA PRO A 106 3.07 4.93 -13.45
C PRO A 106 4.25 4.21 -14.13
N HIS A 107 4.05 2.95 -14.48
CA HIS A 107 5.03 2.19 -15.27
C HIS A 107 4.80 2.40 -16.76
N LYS A 108 5.89 2.54 -17.52
CA LYS A 108 5.84 2.60 -18.99
C LYS A 108 5.58 1.20 -19.53
N VAL A 109 4.36 0.93 -19.98
CA VAL A 109 3.94 -0.35 -20.55
C VAL A 109 3.43 -0.17 -21.98
N PRO A 110 3.65 -1.13 -22.89
CA PRO A 110 3.08 -1.06 -24.22
C PRO A 110 1.56 -1.11 -24.16
N LEU A 111 0.90 -0.27 -24.94
CA LEU A 111 -0.56 -0.30 -25.07
C LEU A 111 -0.94 -1.51 -25.93
N LEU A 112 -1.52 -2.53 -25.30
CA LEU A 112 -1.93 -3.75 -25.99
C LEU A 112 -3.40 -3.69 -26.37
N LYS A 113 -3.73 -4.11 -27.60
CA LYS A 113 -5.12 -4.33 -28.01
C LYS A 113 -5.65 -5.61 -27.33
N LYS A 114 -6.97 -5.68 -27.12
CA LYS A 114 -7.61 -6.86 -26.49
C LYS A 114 -7.26 -8.18 -27.20
N LYS A 115 -7.16 -8.17 -28.53
CA LYS A 115 -6.77 -9.32 -29.37
C LYS A 115 -5.35 -9.83 -29.01
N ASP A 116 -4.41 -8.91 -28.81
CA ASP A 116 -3.02 -9.26 -28.49
C ASP A 116 -2.87 -9.78 -27.06
N VAL A 117 -3.65 -9.23 -26.12
CA VAL A 117 -3.75 -9.76 -24.75
C VAL A 117 -4.24 -11.20 -24.77
N PHE A 118 -5.30 -11.50 -25.53
CA PHE A 118 -5.82 -12.86 -25.65
C PHE A 118 -4.80 -13.83 -26.23
N LYS A 119 -4.12 -13.47 -27.34
CA LYS A 119 -3.06 -14.27 -27.94
C LYS A 119 -1.93 -14.57 -26.94
N ARG A 120 -1.49 -13.57 -26.17
CA ARG A 120 -0.45 -13.72 -25.13
C ARG A 120 -0.90 -14.63 -23.99
N LEU A 121 -2.15 -14.51 -23.53
CA LEU A 121 -2.69 -15.38 -22.48
C LEU A 121 -2.85 -16.83 -22.95
N CYS A 122 -3.35 -17.04 -24.17
CA CYS A 122 -3.44 -18.36 -24.79
C CYS A 122 -2.05 -19.01 -24.95
N LEU A 123 -1.08 -18.25 -25.47
CA LEU A 123 0.31 -18.68 -25.57
C LEU A 123 0.87 -19.09 -24.20
N SER A 124 0.71 -18.25 -23.18
CA SER A 124 1.17 -18.53 -21.81
C SER A 124 0.59 -19.82 -21.24
N LYS A 125 -0.71 -20.06 -21.41
CA LYS A 125 -1.36 -21.31 -20.96
C LYS A 125 -0.78 -22.54 -21.66
N ASN A 126 -0.51 -22.44 -22.96
CA ASN A 126 0.06 -23.52 -23.77
C ASN A 126 1.54 -23.76 -23.45
N THR A 127 2.30 -22.70 -23.12
CA THR A 127 3.74 -22.82 -22.80
C THR A 127 3.99 -23.35 -21.39
N VAL A 128 3.19 -22.94 -20.40
CA VAL A 128 3.29 -23.42 -19.00
C VAL A 128 3.01 -24.91 -18.88
N THR A 129 2.13 -25.46 -19.73
CA THR A 129 1.68 -26.85 -19.66
C THR A 129 2.49 -27.83 -20.53
N GLY A 130 3.28 -27.35 -21.50
CA GLY A 130 3.85 -28.23 -22.53
C GLY A 130 5.29 -27.97 -23.00
N ILE A 131 5.94 -26.86 -22.63
CA ILE A 131 7.26 -26.53 -23.21
C ILE A 131 8.39 -26.79 -22.21
N LYS A 132 9.24 -27.76 -22.54
CA LYS A 132 10.52 -28.01 -21.87
C LYS A 132 11.53 -26.93 -22.28
N TRP A 133 11.86 -26.03 -21.34
CA TRP A 133 12.73 -24.86 -21.58
C TRP A 133 14.12 -25.16 -22.16
N HIS A 134 14.63 -26.39 -22.00
CA HIS A 134 15.94 -26.80 -22.54
C HIS A 134 15.96 -26.99 -24.07
N ASN A 135 14.80 -27.02 -24.73
CA ASN A 135 14.70 -27.22 -26.18
C ASN A 135 14.39 -25.92 -26.96
N LEU A 136 14.30 -24.77 -26.28
CA LEU A 136 14.04 -23.46 -26.89
C LEU A 136 15.35 -22.77 -27.26
N THR A 137 15.75 -22.83 -28.53
CA THR A 137 16.75 -21.91 -29.08
C THR A 137 16.03 -20.67 -29.57
N VAL A 138 16.12 -19.56 -28.82
CA VAL A 138 15.53 -18.27 -29.23
C VAL A 138 16.53 -17.56 -30.15
N PRO A 139 16.26 -17.42 -31.47
CA PRO A 139 17.16 -16.69 -32.35
C PRO A 139 17.16 -15.21 -31.96
N ALA A 140 18.35 -14.68 -31.67
CA ALA A 140 18.53 -13.28 -31.34
C ALA A 140 18.44 -12.44 -32.63
N LYS A 141 17.40 -11.59 -32.69
CA LYS A 141 17.18 -10.46 -33.61
C LYS A 141 16.61 -10.79 -35.00
N ARG A 142 15.48 -10.13 -35.32
CA ARG A 142 15.21 -9.56 -36.65
C ARG A 142 14.73 -8.13 -36.46
N VAL A 143 15.68 -7.20 -36.43
CA VAL A 143 15.42 -5.75 -36.53
C VAL A 143 16.05 -5.35 -37.86
N GLN A 144 15.31 -5.56 -38.94
CA GLN A 144 15.58 -5.12 -40.31
C GLN A 144 14.38 -5.64 -41.09
N ASP A 145 13.40 -4.76 -41.31
CA ASP A 145 12.31 -4.83 -42.30
C ASP A 145 11.37 -3.63 -42.03
N ILE A 146 11.93 -2.41 -41.88
CA ILE A 146 11.16 -1.15 -41.94
C ILE A 146 12.01 -0.09 -42.64
N THR A 147 12.56 -0.42 -43.80
CA THR A 147 13.07 0.54 -44.77
C THR A 147 13.19 -0.23 -46.06
N GLU A 148 12.17 -0.17 -46.92
CA GLU A 148 12.33 0.02 -48.37
C GLU A 148 11.04 -0.25 -49.15
N VAL A 149 10.58 0.82 -49.81
CA VAL A 149 9.84 0.89 -51.07
C VAL A 149 8.32 0.62 -51.03
N GLY A 150 7.57 1.67 -51.36
CA GLY A 150 6.17 1.56 -51.77
C GLY A 150 5.42 2.88 -51.80
N GLU A 151 5.94 3.90 -52.49
CA GLU A 151 5.08 4.97 -53.01
C GLU A 151 4.10 4.37 -54.02
N SER A 152 2.81 4.35 -53.70
CA SER A 152 1.75 4.33 -54.70
C SER A 152 0.51 5.05 -54.15
N SER A 153 0.25 6.19 -54.75
CA SER A 153 -0.99 6.96 -54.72
C SER A 153 -2.19 6.15 -55.21
N VAL A 154 -3.23 5.98 -54.37
CA VAL A 154 -4.61 5.71 -54.81
C VAL A 154 -5.58 6.35 -53.80
N SER A 155 -6.27 7.38 -54.30
CA SER A 155 -7.68 7.76 -54.13
C SER A 155 -8.37 7.74 -52.75
N GLU A 156 -9.01 8.88 -52.49
CA GLU A 156 -10.05 9.15 -51.51
C GLU A 156 -11.16 8.09 -51.46
N GLU A 157 -11.63 7.79 -50.24
CA GLU A 157 -12.74 6.89 -49.92
C GLU A 157 -13.89 7.72 -49.31
N SER A 158 -15.09 7.59 -49.88
CA SER A 158 -16.43 7.94 -49.33
C SER A 158 -17.39 7.07 -50.14
N ASP A 159 -18.29 6.23 -49.64
CA ASP A 159 -19.10 6.08 -48.41
C ASP A 159 -19.47 4.56 -48.27
N PRO A 160 -20.50 4.09 -47.51
CA PRO A 160 -21.10 4.48 -46.24
C PRO A 160 -21.08 3.32 -45.19
N ILE A 161 -21.58 3.66 -44.01
CA ILE A 161 -21.84 2.86 -42.79
C ILE A 161 -22.43 1.46 -43.07
N ASP A 162 -21.75 0.41 -42.58
CA ASP A 162 -22.37 -0.90 -42.31
C ASP A 162 -22.56 -1.07 -40.79
N GLU A 163 -23.82 -1.25 -40.41
CA GLU A 163 -24.27 -1.51 -39.05
C GLU A 163 -23.73 -2.85 -38.51
N PRO A 164 -23.46 -2.95 -37.20
CA PRO A 164 -23.02 -4.19 -36.58
C PRO A 164 -24.16 -5.25 -36.56
N PRO A 165 -23.85 -6.54 -36.74
CA PRO A 165 -24.88 -7.59 -36.72
C PRO A 165 -25.55 -7.70 -35.35
N GLU A 166 -26.87 -7.46 -35.35
CA GLU A 166 -27.83 -7.76 -34.30
C GLU A 166 -27.74 -9.24 -33.91
N SER A 167 -26.91 -9.58 -32.90
CA SER A 167 -26.89 -10.95 -32.34
C SER A 167 -26.32 -11.06 -30.92
N ILE A 168 -26.10 -9.95 -30.21
CA ILE A 168 -25.55 -9.98 -28.83
C ILE A 168 -26.51 -9.39 -27.78
N GLN A 169 -27.68 -8.87 -28.18
CA GLN A 169 -28.67 -8.37 -27.22
C GLN A 169 -29.67 -9.44 -26.72
N GLU A 170 -29.88 -10.54 -27.45
CA GLU A 170 -30.79 -11.62 -27.01
C GLU A 170 -30.18 -12.60 -25.98
N LEU A 171 -28.85 -12.61 -25.79
CA LEU A 171 -28.22 -13.47 -24.78
C LEU A 171 -28.13 -12.84 -23.38
N THR A 172 -28.53 -11.57 -23.24
CA THR A 172 -28.61 -10.90 -21.94
C THR A 172 -29.96 -10.98 -21.25
N GLU A 173 -31.05 -11.36 -21.95
CA GLU A 173 -32.38 -11.51 -21.34
C GLU A 173 -32.67 -12.91 -20.79
N LEU A 174 -31.98 -13.97 -21.26
CA LEU A 174 -32.15 -15.34 -20.74
C LEU A 174 -31.32 -15.65 -19.48
N ALA A 175 -30.48 -14.71 -19.00
CA ALA A 175 -29.71 -14.85 -17.77
C ALA A 175 -30.37 -14.21 -16.53
N CYS A 176 -31.49 -13.49 -16.70
CA CYS A 176 -32.21 -12.80 -15.61
C CYS A 176 -33.49 -13.50 -15.12
N LEU A 177 -33.82 -14.71 -15.60
CA LEU A 177 -35.03 -15.45 -15.22
C LEU A 177 -34.77 -16.80 -14.53
N LYS A 178 -33.58 -17.01 -13.98
CA LYS A 178 -33.29 -18.12 -13.05
C LYS A 178 -32.55 -17.62 -11.81
N HIS A 179 -33.28 -16.91 -10.95
CA HIS A 179 -33.17 -17.03 -9.49
C HIS A 179 -34.35 -16.40 -8.77
#